data_AF-A0A7J2LLA1-F1
#
_entry.id   AF-A0A7J2LLA1-F1
#
_cell.length_a   1.000
_cell.length_b   1.000
_cell.length_c   1.000
_cell.angle_alpha   90.00
_cell.angle_beta   90.00
_cell.angle_gamma   90.00
#
_symmetry.space_group_name_H-M   'P 1'
#
loop_
_entity.id
_entity.type
_entity.pdbx_description
1 polymer ?
#
loop_
_entity_poly.entity_id
_entity_poly.type
_entity_poly.pdbx_seq_one_letter_code
_entity_poly.pdbx_strand_id
1 'polypeptide(L)'
;VDEEKCTACGNCIDACPGKIPHMHPNGEYVLICDLCGGDPESVKACASVRCFAIWMAKEEKNVNHKLFARTPEEFTEDLIVNLYGEKGEELIKNE
;
A
#
# COMPACT_ATOMS: atom_id res chain seq x y z
N VAL A 1 4.83 14.08 0.20
CA VAL A 1 6.24 14.16 0.65
C VAL A 1 6.77 15.51 0.20
N ASP A 2 7.63 16.15 0.99
CA ASP A 2 8.31 17.37 0.57
C ASP A 2 9.69 16.97 0.01
N GLU A 3 9.89 17.12 -1.30
CA GLU A 3 11.09 16.65 -2.01
C GLU A 3 12.36 17.34 -1.48
N GLU A 4 12.32 18.65 -1.25
CA GLU A 4 13.50 19.42 -0.80
C GLU A 4 13.95 19.07 0.62
N LYS A 5 13.03 18.54 1.43
CA LYS A 5 13.31 18.13 2.82
C LYS A 5 13.52 16.63 2.97
N CYS A 6 13.24 15.84 1.94
CA CYS A 6 13.36 14.40 2.00
C CYS A 6 14.84 14.01 1.99
N THR A 7 15.24 13.12 2.90
CA THR A 7 16.61 12.60 2.97
C THR A 7 16.74 11.20 2.37
N ALA A 8 15.69 10.71 1.70
CA ALA A 8 15.64 9.37 1.13
C ALA A 8 15.92 8.22 2.14
N CYS A 9 15.73 8.45 3.44
CA CYS A 9 16.12 7.48 4.48
C CYS A 9 15.25 6.22 4.56
N GLY A 10 14.10 6.17 3.89
CA GLY A 10 13.21 4.99 3.88
C GLY A 10 12.37 4.76 5.13
N ASN A 11 12.62 5.47 6.24
CA ASN A 11 11.90 5.26 7.51
C ASN A 11 10.37 5.32 7.39
N CYS A 12 9.83 6.17 6.50
CA CYS A 12 8.39 6.26 6.26
C CYS A 12 7.82 5.06 5.49
N ILE A 13 8.61 4.44 4.61
CA ILE A 13 8.26 3.18 3.94
C ILE A 13 8.16 2.10 5.01
N ASP A 14 9.15 2.03 5.90
CA ASP A 14 9.18 0.99 6.92
C ASP A 14 8.11 1.12 7.99
N ALA A 15 7.82 2.34 8.41
CA ALA A 15 6.77 2.63 9.37
C ALA A 15 5.35 2.42 8.80
N CYS A 16 5.16 2.36 7.48
CA CYS A 16 3.87 2.16 6.86
C CYS A 16 3.52 0.66 6.82
N PRO A 17 2.48 0.21 7.53
CA PRO A 17 2.10 -1.22 7.54
C PRO A 17 1.74 -1.77 6.15
N GLY A 18 1.13 -0.94 5.30
CA GLY A 18 0.82 -1.30 3.91
C GLY A 18 1.94 -1.06 2.91
N LYS A 19 3.14 -0.61 3.35
CA LYS A 19 4.30 -0.31 2.50
C LYS A 19 3.97 0.54 1.24
N ILE A 20 2.99 1.45 1.36
CA ILE A 20 2.50 2.28 0.25
C ILE A 20 3.56 3.28 -0.27
N PRO A 21 4.31 3.98 0.60
CA PRO A 21 5.39 4.85 0.14
C PRO A 21 6.46 4.04 -0.58
N HIS A 22 7.03 4.59 -1.66
CA HIS A 22 8.11 3.95 -2.40
C HIS A 22 9.15 4.96 -2.85
N MET A 23 10.39 4.52 -3.06
CA MET A 23 11.46 5.38 -3.55
C MET A 23 11.19 5.81 -4.99
N HIS A 24 11.44 7.08 -5.30
CA HIS A 24 11.41 7.55 -6.68
C HIS A 24 12.50 6.79 -7.48
N PRO A 25 12.19 6.25 -8.67
CA PRO A 25 13.11 5.34 -9.39
C PRO A 25 14.45 5.99 -9.77
N ASN A 26 14.44 7.30 -10.03
CA ASN A 26 15.62 8.07 -10.45
C ASN A 26 15.94 9.25 -9.50
N GLY A 27 15.23 9.39 -8.38
CA GLY A 27 15.27 10.57 -7.52
C GLY A 27 15.63 10.20 -6.10
N GLU A 28 16.26 11.12 -5.36
CA GLU A 28 16.68 10.88 -3.97
C GLU A 28 15.58 11.25 -2.97
N TYR A 29 14.35 10.81 -3.23
CA TYR A 29 13.21 11.06 -2.34
C TYR A 29 12.14 9.97 -2.44
N VAL A 30 11.25 9.95 -1.45
CA VAL A 30 10.11 9.02 -1.38
C VAL A 30 8.87 9.63 -2.03
N LEU A 31 8.11 8.82 -2.75
CA LEU A 31 6.80 9.15 -3.32
C LEU A 31 5.67 8.53 -2.48
N ILE A 32 4.61 9.33 -2.27
CA ILE A 32 3.31 8.88 -1.78
C ILE A 32 2.26 9.62 -2.58
N CYS A 33 1.27 8.90 -3.11
CA CYS A 33 0.14 9.51 -3.81
C CYS A 33 -0.63 10.45 -2.87
N ASP A 34 -0.73 11.71 -3.24
CA ASP A 34 -1.51 12.74 -2.55
C ASP A 34 -2.88 12.99 -3.22
N LEU A 35 -3.27 12.08 -4.11
CA LEU A 35 -4.47 12.18 -4.95
C LEU A 35 -4.48 13.43 -5.84
N CYS A 36 -3.31 13.94 -6.24
CA CYS A 36 -3.17 15.16 -7.04
C CYS A 36 -3.96 16.34 -6.43
N GLY A 37 -3.93 16.48 -5.10
CA GLY A 37 -4.71 17.51 -4.39
C GLY A 37 -6.23 17.30 -4.39
N GLY A 38 -6.70 16.07 -4.65
CA GLY A 38 -8.11 15.71 -4.70
C GLY A 38 -8.71 15.61 -6.10
N ASP A 39 -7.91 15.79 -7.15
CA ASP A 39 -8.34 15.66 -8.55
C ASP A 39 -7.37 14.75 -9.34
N PRO A 40 -7.43 13.42 -9.16
CA PRO A 40 -6.39 12.52 -9.68
C PRO A 40 -6.43 12.37 -11.20
N GLU A 41 -5.29 12.64 -11.83
CA GLU A 41 -5.09 12.45 -13.26
C GLU A 41 -5.20 10.97 -13.70
N SER A 42 -4.83 10.03 -12.82
CA SER A 42 -4.96 8.59 -13.10
C SER A 42 -6.43 8.18 -13.33
N VAL A 43 -7.37 8.75 -12.57
CA VAL A 43 -8.80 8.49 -12.72
C VAL A 43 -9.32 9.08 -14.04
N LYS A 44 -8.92 10.30 -14.39
CA LYS A 44 -9.27 10.94 -15.67
C LYS A 44 -8.75 10.13 -16.86
N ALA A 45 -7.49 9.70 -16.80
CA ALA A 45 -6.87 8.88 -17.83
C ALA A 45 -7.63 7.55 -18.02
N CYS A 46 -7.97 6.86 -16.93
CA CYS A 46 -8.74 5.61 -16.97
C CYS A 46 -10.15 5.80 -17.58
N ALA A 47 -10.80 6.92 -17.26
CA ALA A 47 -12.11 7.27 -17.81
C ALA A 47 -12.04 7.62 -19.30
N SER A 48 -10.98 8.27 -19.76
CA SER A 48 -10.81 8.68 -21.17
C SER A 48 -10.80 7.50 -22.15
N VAL A 49 -10.32 6.34 -21.70
CA VAL A 49 -10.30 5.08 -22.47
C VAL A 49 -11.49 4.17 -22.15
N ARG A 50 -12.46 4.66 -21.38
CA ARG A 50 -13.68 3.93 -20.95
C ARG A 50 -13.39 2.62 -20.22
N CYS A 51 -12.25 2.53 -19.52
CA CYS A 51 -11.89 1.34 -18.74
C CYS A 51 -12.58 1.35 -17.37
N PHE A 52 -12.59 2.50 -16.68
CA PHE A 52 -13.21 2.68 -15.35
C PHE A 52 -12.77 1.66 -14.28
N ALA A 53 -11.55 1.13 -14.39
CA ALA A 53 -10.96 0.26 -13.37
C ALA A 53 -10.69 0.99 -12.04
N ILE A 54 -10.56 2.32 -12.08
CA ILE A 54 -10.39 3.18 -10.90
C ILE A 54 -11.33 4.39 -10.97
N TRP A 55 -11.80 4.84 -9.81
CA TRP A 55 -12.66 6.02 -9.65
C TRP A 55 -12.36 6.74 -8.34
N MET A 56 -12.75 8.02 -8.27
CA MET A 56 -12.72 8.75 -7.02
C MET A 56 -13.91 8.35 -6.14
N ALA A 57 -13.63 7.70 -5.02
CA ALA A 57 -14.61 7.40 -4.00
C ALA A 57 -14.45 8.37 -2.83
N LYS A 58 -15.58 8.88 -2.33
CA LYS A 58 -15.60 9.59 -1.05
C LYS A 58 -15.71 8.55 0.05
N GLU A 59 -14.61 8.35 0.76
CA GLU A 59 -14.53 7.38 1.84
C GLU A 59 -14.75 8.06 3.21
N GLU A 60 -15.45 7.37 4.09
CA GLU A 60 -15.53 7.72 5.51
C GLU A 60 -14.54 6.88 6.32
N LYS A 61 -13.98 7.44 7.38
CA LYS A 61 -13.00 6.72 8.22
C LYS A 61 -13.65 5.47 8.83
N ASN A 62 -13.11 4.30 8.49
CA ASN A 62 -13.52 3.03 9.09
C ASN A 62 -12.41 2.52 10.03
N VAL A 63 -12.82 1.90 11.14
CA VAL A 63 -11.92 1.23 12.09
C VAL A 63 -11.11 0.11 11.42
N ASN A 64 -11.66 -0.49 10.37
CA ASN A 64 -11.04 -1.60 9.66
C ASN A 64 -9.86 -1.22 8.76
N HIS A 65 -9.63 0.07 8.46
CA HIS A 65 -8.50 0.45 7.59
C HIS A 65 -7.15 0.04 8.16
N LYS A 66 -7.03 0.03 9.51
CA LYS A 66 -5.82 -0.44 10.17
C LYS A 66 -5.68 -1.97 10.13
N LEU A 67 -6.80 -2.70 10.13
CA LEU A 67 -6.78 -4.17 10.05
C LEU A 67 -6.21 -4.62 8.71
N PHE A 68 -6.54 -3.90 7.63
CA PHE A 68 -6.14 -4.29 6.29
C PHE A 68 -4.86 -3.64 5.77
N ALA A 69 -4.27 -2.70 6.52
CA ALA A 69 -2.99 -2.13 6.18
C ALA A 69 -1.87 -3.12 6.55
N ARG A 70 -1.72 -4.19 5.78
CA ARG A 70 -0.68 -5.22 5.95
C ARG A 70 -0.23 -5.69 4.58
N THR A 71 0.93 -6.33 4.53
CA THR A 71 1.47 -6.90 3.29
C THR A 71 0.72 -8.17 2.88
N PRO A 72 0.65 -8.51 1.58
CA PRO A 72 0.06 -9.77 1.11
C PRO A 72 0.66 -11.00 1.80
N GLU A 73 1.96 -10.95 2.11
CA GLU A 73 2.70 -12.01 2.80
C GLU A 73 2.12 -12.22 4.21
N GLU A 74 1.98 -11.15 4.99
CA GLU A 74 1.38 -11.21 6.33
C GLU A 74 -0.07 -11.76 6.32
N PHE A 75 -0.88 -11.37 5.32
CA PHE A 75 -2.22 -11.95 5.17
C PHE A 75 -2.19 -13.44 4.83
N THR A 76 -1.21 -13.85 4.04
CA THR A 76 -1.06 -15.23 3.60
C THR A 76 -0.62 -16.12 4.76
N GLU A 77 0.28 -15.63 5.63
CA GLU A 77 0.66 -16.32 6.88
C GLU A 77 -0.56 -16.58 7.78
N ASP A 78 -1.38 -15.56 8.03
CA ASP A 78 -2.61 -15.71 8.81
C ASP A 78 -3.56 -16.74 8.18
N LEU A 79 -3.69 -16.71 6.85
CA LEU A 79 -4.53 -17.67 6.11
C LEU A 79 -3.99 -19.10 6.23
N ILE A 80 -2.68 -19.29 6.13
CA ILE A 80 -2.02 -20.59 6.25
C ILE A 80 -2.30 -21.21 7.63
N VAL A 81 -2.13 -20.45 8.70
CA VAL A 81 -2.41 -20.93 10.07
C VAL A 81 -3.90 -21.25 10.22
N ASN A 82 -4.80 -20.39 9.70
CA ASN A 82 -6.24 -20.62 9.78
C ASN A 82 -6.70 -21.89 9.02
N LEU A 83 -6.06 -22.23 7.90
CA LEU A 83 -6.43 -23.39 7.09
C LEU A 83 -5.76 -24.69 7.56
N TYR A 84 -4.51 -24.63 8.02
CA TYR A 84 -3.69 -25.81 8.28
C TYR A 84 -3.31 -26.01 9.76
N GLY A 85 -3.63 -25.06 10.64
CA GLY A 85 -3.32 -25.13 12.07
C GLY A 85 -1.82 -25.22 12.33
N GLU A 86 -1.41 -26.15 13.20
CA GLU A 86 0.00 -26.39 13.57
C GLU A 86 0.90 -26.66 12.35
N LYS A 87 0.38 -27.37 11.33
CA LYS A 87 1.13 -27.60 10.09
C LYS A 87 1.38 -26.31 9.31
N GLY A 88 0.47 -25.35 9.40
CA GLY A 88 0.62 -24.04 8.79
C GLY A 88 1.78 -23.27 9.41
N GLU A 89 1.91 -23.29 10.74
CA GLU A 89 3.04 -22.66 11.42
C GLU A 89 4.40 -23.26 11.04
N GLU A 90 4.45 -24.58 10.82
CA GLU A 90 5.67 -25.25 10.34
C GLU A 90 6.05 -24.79 8.93
N LEU A 91 5.08 -24.57 8.04
CA LEU A 91 5.34 -24.10 6.68
C LEU A 91 5.96 -22.70 6.68
N ILE A 92 5.42 -21.78 7.49
CA ILE A 92 5.91 -20.40 7.59
C ILE A 92 7.35 -20.36 8.13
N LYS A 93 7.68 -21.19 9.12
CA LYS A 93 9.04 -21.22 9.74
C LYS A 93 10.13 -21.77 8.80
N ASN A 94 9.75 -22.45 7.72
CA ASN A 94 10.66 -23.10 6.79
C ASN A 94 10.92 -22.28 5.50
N GLU A 95 10.33 -21.08 5.40
CA GLU A 95 10.57 -20.07 4.35
C GLU A 95 11.66 -19.07 4.77
#